data_AF-A0A7G8FZY6-F1
#
_entry.id   AF-A0A7G8FZY6-F1
#
_cell.length_a   1.000
_cell.length_b   1.000
_cell.length_c   1.000
_cell.angle_alpha   90.00
_cell.angle_beta   90.00
_cell.angle_gamma   90.00
#
_symmetry.space_group_name_H-M   'P 1'
#
loop_
_entity.id
_entity.type
_entity.pdbx_description
1 polymer ?
#
loop_
_entity_poly.entity_id
_entity_poly.type
_entity_poly.pdbx_seq_one_letter_code
_entity_poly.pdbx_strand_id
1 'polypeptide(L)'
;MTKNIEEISLSHPKPKSATGKIDSHIGPMASGSFVVKDSEYIKDLLDKASKLYGINMESYGVASAAKICSSPFSNVTWLVTKGVVDYVDNKKKDDWHSYCAFASTKFLIIIINEMLKRDNACAWLENQRKVKILKTSGICLINRMDSFGK
;
A
#
# COMPACT_ATOMS: atom_id res chain seq x y z
N MET A 1 -1.89 -10.25 -13.35
CA MET A 1 -1.46 -9.05 -12.59
C MET A 1 -0.18 -8.44 -13.15
N THR A 2 0.86 -9.24 -13.46
CA THR A 2 2.17 -8.77 -13.94
C THR A 2 2.12 -7.89 -15.19
N LYS A 3 1.29 -8.21 -16.20
CA LYS A 3 1.09 -7.36 -17.40
C LYS A 3 0.61 -5.94 -17.04
N ASN A 4 -0.28 -5.82 -16.06
CA ASN A 4 -0.84 -4.51 -15.66
C ASN A 4 0.20 -3.65 -14.92
N ILE A 5 1.15 -4.26 -14.22
CA ILE A 5 2.24 -3.53 -13.53
C ILE A 5 3.22 -2.94 -14.54
N GLU A 6 3.56 -3.70 -15.59
CA GLU A 6 4.41 -3.21 -16.68
C GLU A 6 3.74 -2.08 -17.46
N GLU A 7 2.42 -2.14 -17.65
CA GLU A 7 1.66 -1.05 -18.25
C GLU A 7 1.67 0.24 -17.39
N ILE A 8 1.46 0.12 -16.07
CA ILE A 8 1.60 1.26 -15.14
C ILE A 8 3.02 1.85 -15.20
N SER A 9 4.02 0.99 -15.33
CA SER A 9 5.43 1.36 -15.43
C SER A 9 5.75 2.26 -16.62
N LEU A 10 5.05 2.07 -17.74
CA LEU A 10 5.32 2.77 -19.00
C LEU A 10 4.38 3.97 -19.22
N SER A 11 3.30 4.09 -18.45
CA SER A 11 2.22 5.05 -18.71
C SER A 11 2.37 6.42 -18.01
N HIS A 12 3.42 6.64 -17.23
CA HIS A 12 3.72 7.95 -16.63
C HIS A 12 5.23 8.22 -16.58
N PRO A 13 5.68 9.47 -16.79
CA PRO A 13 7.09 9.82 -16.71
C PRO A 13 7.69 9.51 -15.33
N LYS A 14 8.82 8.81 -15.34
CA LYS A 14 9.64 8.54 -14.15
C LYS A 14 10.73 9.60 -14.00
N PRO A 15 11.28 9.79 -12.80
CA PRO A 15 12.50 10.57 -12.61
C PRO A 15 13.63 10.04 -13.51
N LYS A 16 14.48 10.94 -14.01
CA LYS A 16 15.63 10.57 -14.87
C LYS A 16 16.60 9.59 -14.20
N SER A 17 16.61 9.54 -12.87
CA SER A 17 17.40 8.62 -12.06
C SER A 17 16.82 7.19 -11.98
N ALA A 18 15.64 6.94 -12.55
CA ALA A 18 14.98 5.64 -12.46
C ALA A 18 15.60 4.60 -13.39
N THR A 19 16.26 3.59 -12.82
CA THR A 19 16.89 2.47 -13.56
C THR A 19 16.31 1.10 -13.22
N GLY A 20 15.33 1.01 -12.31
CA GLY A 20 14.79 -0.24 -11.78
C GLY A 20 13.45 -0.69 -12.38
N LYS A 21 13.17 -2.01 -12.24
CA LYS A 21 11.83 -2.58 -12.49
C LYS A 21 10.89 -2.20 -11.35
N ILE A 22 9.62 -2.00 -11.68
CA ILE A 22 8.55 -1.78 -10.71
C ILE A 22 8.05 -3.11 -10.21
N ASP A 23 7.91 -3.20 -8.90
CA ASP A 23 7.37 -4.35 -8.20
C ASP A 23 6.22 -3.94 -7.26
N SER A 24 5.43 -4.91 -6.83
CA SER A 24 4.34 -4.75 -5.88
C SER A 24 4.45 -5.78 -4.76
N HIS A 25 4.29 -5.33 -3.53
CA HIS A 25 4.36 -6.16 -2.33
C HIS A 25 3.11 -6.02 -1.49
N ILE A 26 2.77 -7.09 -0.78
CA ILE A 26 1.78 -7.06 0.29
C ILE A 26 2.51 -7.23 1.61
N GLY A 27 2.32 -6.31 2.55
CA GLY A 27 3.02 -6.36 3.83
C GLY A 27 2.54 -5.32 4.82
N PRO A 28 2.91 -5.45 6.10
CA PRO A 28 2.52 -4.48 7.11
C PRO A 28 3.19 -3.13 6.88
N MET A 29 2.45 -2.06 7.19
CA MET A 29 2.95 -0.69 7.25
C MET A 29 2.79 -0.14 8.67
N ALA A 30 3.72 0.72 9.06
CA ALA A 30 3.62 1.53 10.25
C ALA A 30 3.07 2.90 9.86
N SER A 31 2.35 3.53 10.79
CA SER A 31 1.82 4.87 10.60
C SER A 31 2.14 5.71 11.83
N GLY A 32 2.62 6.93 11.63
CA GLY A 32 3.00 7.84 12.71
C GLY A 32 2.57 9.27 12.41
N SER A 33 2.57 10.12 13.45
CA SER A 33 2.14 11.53 13.36
C SER A 33 3.22 12.49 12.87
N PHE A 34 4.40 11.99 12.52
CA PHE A 34 5.53 12.81 12.09
C PHE A 34 6.28 12.18 10.91
N VAL A 35 6.90 13.05 10.10
CA VAL A 35 7.82 12.62 9.06
C VAL A 35 9.10 12.12 9.71
N VAL A 36 9.32 10.82 9.66
CA VAL A 36 10.57 10.21 10.09
C VAL A 36 11.68 10.65 9.13
N LYS A 37 12.80 11.13 9.66
CA LYS A 37 14.03 11.46 8.92
C LYS A 37 15.28 10.97 9.68
N ASP A 38 15.09 9.98 10.53
CA ASP A 38 16.12 9.48 11.43
C ASP A 38 16.33 7.99 11.14
N SER A 39 17.51 7.68 10.59
CA SER A 39 17.90 6.31 10.25
C SER A 39 18.07 5.41 11.48
N GLU A 40 18.45 5.97 12.65
CA GLU A 40 18.55 5.20 13.89
C GLU A 40 17.16 4.81 14.39
N TYR A 41 16.21 5.75 14.37
CA TYR A 41 14.81 5.45 14.67
C TYR A 41 14.24 4.36 13.76
N ILE A 42 14.54 4.40 12.46
CA ILE A 42 14.10 3.36 11.51
C ILE A 42 14.72 2.01 11.85
N LYS A 43 16.01 1.97 12.22
CA LYS A 43 16.69 0.74 12.60
C LYS A 43 16.05 0.11 13.84
N ASP A 44 15.81 0.91 14.88
CA ASP A 44 15.12 0.47 16.09
C ASP A 44 13.70 -0.04 15.81
N LEU A 45 13.01 0.59 14.85
CA LEU A 45 11.67 0.18 14.43
C LEU A 45 11.71 -1.17 13.67
N LEU A 46 12.70 -1.37 12.79
CA LEU A 46 12.88 -2.62 12.05
C LEU A 46 13.27 -3.77 12.99
N ASP A 47 14.06 -3.51 14.02
CA ASP A 47 14.40 -4.51 15.05
C ASP A 47 13.16 -4.98 15.84
N LYS A 48 12.21 -4.07 16.09
CA LYS A 48 10.94 -4.39 16.75
C LYS A 48 9.89 -5.01 15.80
N ALA A 49 9.99 -4.75 14.50
CA ALA A 49 9.02 -5.17 13.50
C ALA A 49 9.73 -5.74 12.25
N SER A 50 10.18 -6.98 12.35
CA SER A 50 11.06 -7.68 11.40
C SER A 50 10.48 -7.93 9.99
N LYS A 51 9.30 -7.37 9.66
CA LYS A 51 8.67 -7.46 8.32
C LYS A 51 7.99 -6.16 7.90
N LEU A 52 8.43 -5.00 8.37
CA LEU A 52 7.84 -3.71 8.00
C LEU A 52 8.19 -3.34 6.54
N TYR A 53 7.19 -3.14 5.68
CA TYR A 53 7.41 -2.80 4.27
C TYR A 53 7.39 -1.30 3.99
N GLY A 54 6.82 -0.49 4.88
CA GLY A 54 6.75 0.96 4.69
C GLY A 54 6.19 1.72 5.88
N ILE A 55 6.36 3.04 5.83
CA ILE A 55 5.92 3.98 6.86
C ILE A 55 5.16 5.12 6.19
N ASN A 56 4.08 5.58 6.81
CA ASN A 56 3.34 6.75 6.34
C ASN A 56 2.67 7.49 7.51
N MET A 57 1.77 8.44 7.22
CA MET A 57 1.11 9.24 8.25
C MET A 57 -0.42 9.10 8.30
N GLU A 58 -1.01 8.28 7.41
CA GLU A 58 -2.46 8.27 7.20
C GLU A 58 -3.10 6.89 7.35
N SER A 59 -2.36 5.81 7.10
CA SER A 59 -2.96 4.46 6.95
C SER A 59 -3.60 3.94 8.22
N TYR A 60 -3.03 4.25 9.40
CA TYR A 60 -3.63 3.87 10.67
C TYR A 60 -4.96 4.59 10.91
N GLY A 61 -5.07 5.87 10.54
CA GLY A 61 -6.31 6.63 10.66
C GLY A 61 -7.45 5.99 9.86
N VAL A 62 -7.17 5.62 8.61
CA VAL A 62 -8.14 4.92 7.73
C VAL A 62 -8.56 3.58 8.33
N ALA A 63 -7.59 2.74 8.71
CA ALA A 63 -7.87 1.42 9.27
C ALA A 63 -8.63 1.50 10.61
N SER A 64 -8.28 2.46 11.46
CA SER A 64 -8.95 2.71 12.74
C SER A 64 -10.39 3.18 12.54
N ALA A 65 -10.62 4.14 11.63
CA ALA A 65 -11.96 4.61 11.30
C ALA A 65 -12.83 3.46 10.77
N ALA A 66 -12.31 2.65 9.84
CA ALA A 66 -13.03 1.47 9.35
C ALA A 66 -13.38 0.50 10.48
N LYS A 67 -12.45 0.22 11.39
CA LYS A 67 -12.68 -0.65 12.54
C LYS A 67 -13.75 -0.09 13.50
N ILE A 68 -13.75 1.21 13.77
CA ILE A 68 -14.71 1.88 14.65
C ILE A 68 -16.11 1.88 14.02
N CYS A 69 -16.19 2.12 12.71
CA CYS A 69 -17.46 2.13 11.98
C CYS A 69 -18.01 0.71 11.70
N SER A 70 -17.17 -0.32 11.79
CA SER A 70 -17.62 -1.71 11.71
C SER A 70 -18.45 -2.11 12.94
N SER A 71 -19.52 -2.83 12.68
CA SER A 71 -20.44 -3.40 13.67
C SER A 71 -20.70 -4.89 13.36
N PRO A 72 -21.37 -5.63 14.26
CA PRO A 72 -21.74 -7.02 13.98
C PRO A 72 -22.62 -7.22 12.73
N PHE A 73 -23.28 -6.15 12.26
CA PHE A 73 -24.22 -6.20 11.13
C PHE A 73 -23.72 -5.47 9.89
N SER A 74 -22.62 -4.71 9.98
CA SER A 74 -22.03 -3.96 8.87
C SER A 74 -20.53 -3.92 9.04
N ASN A 75 -19.79 -4.52 8.12
CA ASN A 75 -18.33 -4.53 8.16
C ASN A 75 -17.77 -3.56 7.12
N VAL A 76 -17.04 -2.54 7.57
CA VAL A 76 -16.32 -1.61 6.70
C VAL A 76 -15.01 -2.25 6.29
N THR A 77 -14.93 -2.65 5.01
CA THR A 77 -13.68 -3.15 4.42
C THR A 77 -12.83 -1.96 4.01
N TRP A 78 -11.52 -2.05 4.26
CA TRP A 78 -10.57 -1.00 3.93
C TRP A 78 -9.34 -1.56 3.19
N LEU A 79 -8.73 -0.71 2.38
CA LEU A 79 -7.55 -1.01 1.58
C LEU A 79 -6.67 0.24 1.56
N VAL A 80 -5.36 0.05 1.73
CA VAL A 80 -4.38 1.12 1.53
C VAL A 80 -3.39 0.70 0.46
N THR A 81 -3.29 1.51 -0.59
CA THR A 81 -2.32 1.36 -1.68
C THR A 81 -1.40 2.57 -1.69
N LYS A 82 -0.08 2.36 -1.65
CA LYS A 82 0.90 3.44 -1.73
C LYS A 82 2.06 3.10 -2.67
N GLY A 83 2.61 4.14 -3.30
CA GLY A 83 3.91 4.08 -3.96
C GLY A 83 5.00 4.54 -3.00
N VAL A 84 6.17 3.90 -3.06
CA VAL A 84 7.35 4.31 -2.28
C VAL A 84 7.95 5.57 -2.88
N VAL A 85 7.94 6.68 -2.14
CA VAL A 85 8.46 7.98 -2.60
C VAL A 85 9.89 8.24 -2.16
N ASP A 86 10.31 7.66 -1.03
CA ASP A 86 11.66 7.75 -0.49
C ASP A 86 11.96 6.54 0.42
N TYR A 87 13.23 6.38 0.76
CA TYR A 87 13.74 5.34 1.68
C TYR A 87 14.03 5.88 3.09
N VAL A 88 13.41 7.01 3.45
CA VAL A 88 13.59 7.65 4.76
C VAL A 88 15.06 8.01 5.04
N ASP A 89 15.78 8.40 4.00
CA ASP A 89 17.17 8.87 4.11
C ASP A 89 17.25 10.40 4.05
N ASN A 90 18.43 10.94 4.34
CA ASN A 90 18.68 12.38 4.28
C ASN A 90 18.80 12.91 2.84
N LYS A 91 18.61 12.07 1.82
CA LYS A 91 18.73 12.42 0.40
C LYS A 91 17.35 12.58 -0.26
N LYS A 92 16.32 12.93 0.51
CA LYS A 92 14.96 13.15 0.00
C LYS A 92 14.94 14.11 -1.18
N LYS A 93 14.33 13.65 -2.27
CA LYS A 93 13.96 14.45 -3.44
C LYS A 93 12.52 14.13 -3.79
N ASP A 94 11.75 15.16 -4.12
CA ASP A 94 10.30 15.03 -4.39
C ASP A 94 10.01 14.51 -5.81
N ASP A 95 11.04 14.18 -6.59
CA ASP A 95 10.94 13.78 -7.99
C ASP A 95 10.01 12.57 -8.19
N TRP A 96 9.93 11.66 -7.20
CA TRP A 96 9.11 10.45 -7.26
C TRP A 96 7.64 10.67 -6.92
N HIS A 97 7.26 11.80 -6.33
CA HIS A 97 5.90 12.02 -5.80
C HIS A 97 4.84 11.89 -6.89
N SER A 98 5.06 12.54 -8.03
CA SER A 98 4.11 12.52 -9.15
C SER A 98 3.92 11.09 -9.69
N TYR A 99 5.03 10.37 -9.90
CA TYR A 99 5.00 9.01 -10.42
C TYR A 99 4.30 8.05 -9.45
N CYS A 100 4.65 8.11 -8.16
CA CYS A 100 4.08 7.23 -7.15
C CYS A 100 2.59 7.50 -6.89
N ALA A 101 2.15 8.75 -6.99
CA ALA A 101 0.73 9.11 -6.94
C ALA A 101 -0.04 8.49 -8.12
N PHE A 102 0.48 8.62 -9.35
CA PHE A 102 -0.10 8.00 -10.52
C PHE A 102 -0.17 6.48 -10.41
N ALA A 103 0.96 5.84 -10.09
CA ALA A 103 1.08 4.39 -10.05
C ALA A 103 0.18 3.77 -8.97
N SER A 104 0.12 4.37 -7.78
CA SER A 104 -0.77 3.90 -6.71
C SER A 104 -2.25 4.03 -7.10
N THR A 105 -2.64 5.12 -7.75
CA THR A 105 -4.02 5.32 -8.22
C THR A 105 -4.41 4.31 -9.30
N LYS A 106 -3.56 4.09 -10.31
CA LYS A 106 -3.82 3.11 -11.37
C LYS A 106 -3.91 1.70 -10.81
N PHE A 107 -3.02 1.36 -9.89
CA PHE A 107 -3.05 0.07 -9.21
C PHE A 107 -4.34 -0.13 -8.41
N LEU A 108 -4.80 0.89 -7.67
CA LEU A 108 -6.07 0.86 -6.96
C LEU A 108 -7.26 0.64 -7.91
N ILE A 109 -7.30 1.34 -9.06
CA ILE A 109 -8.36 1.17 -10.06
C ILE A 109 -8.42 -0.27 -10.57
N ILE A 110 -7.26 -0.89 -10.86
CA ILE A 110 -7.20 -2.29 -11.27
C ILE A 110 -7.75 -3.20 -10.18
N ILE A 111 -7.34 -3.01 -8.92
CA ILE A 111 -7.84 -3.81 -7.79
C ILE A 111 -9.36 -3.66 -7.64
N ILE A 112 -9.89 -2.43 -7.67
CA ILE A 112 -11.34 -2.18 -7.55
C ILE A 112 -12.09 -2.85 -8.70
N ASN A 113 -11.62 -2.72 -9.93
CA ASN A 113 -12.25 -3.35 -11.08
C ASN A 113 -12.27 -4.87 -10.95
N GLU A 114 -11.17 -5.48 -10.50
CA GLU A 114 -11.12 -6.92 -10.23
C GLU A 114 -12.06 -7.33 -9.09
N MET A 115 -12.13 -6.54 -8.01
CA MET A 115 -13.03 -6.80 -6.88
C MET A 115 -14.51 -6.68 -7.25
N LEU A 116 -14.86 -5.74 -8.13
CA LEU A 116 -16.23 -5.48 -8.55
C LEU A 116 -16.71 -6.40 -9.68
N LYS A 117 -15.84 -7.25 -10.26
CA LYS A 117 -16.29 -8.29 -11.20
C LYS A 117 -17.35 -9.16 -10.52
N ARG A 118 -18.45 -9.40 -11.21
CA ARG A 118 -19.66 -10.05 -10.67
C ARG A 118 -19.36 -11.35 -9.92
N ASP A 119 -18.54 -12.22 -10.48
CA ASP A 119 -18.21 -13.51 -9.88
C ASP A 119 -17.42 -13.34 -8.57
N ASN A 120 -16.48 -12.39 -8.53
CA ASN A 120 -15.70 -12.07 -7.34
C ASN A 120 -16.55 -11.37 -6.27
N ALA A 121 -17.43 -10.47 -6.67
CA ALA A 121 -18.35 -9.77 -5.78
C ALA A 121 -19.37 -10.73 -5.15
N CYS A 122 -19.91 -11.67 -5.94
CA CYS A 122 -20.79 -12.73 -5.44
C CYS A 122 -20.07 -13.64 -4.44
N ALA A 123 -18.89 -14.15 -4.77
CA ALA A 123 -18.09 -14.97 -3.87
C ALA A 123 -17.71 -14.22 -2.57
N TRP A 124 -17.42 -12.93 -2.66
CA TRP A 124 -17.12 -12.09 -1.51
C TRP A 124 -18.34 -11.92 -0.59
N LEU A 125 -19.53 -11.63 -1.13
CA LEU A 125 -20.76 -11.51 -0.35
C LEU A 125 -21.13 -12.83 0.34
N GLU A 126 -20.94 -13.97 -0.33
CA GLU A 126 -21.16 -15.29 0.25
C GLU A 126 -20.20 -15.58 1.40
N ASN A 127 -18.92 -15.21 1.26
CA ASN A 127 -17.94 -15.33 2.33
C ASN A 127 -18.23 -14.39 3.50
N GLN A 128 -18.65 -13.15 3.28
CA GLN A 128 -19.04 -12.24 4.37
C GLN A 128 -20.21 -12.80 5.19
N ARG A 129 -21.16 -13.51 4.55
CA ARG A 129 -22.25 -14.20 5.26
C ARG A 129 -21.78 -15.37 6.11
N LYS A 130 -20.74 -16.09 5.67
CA LYS A 130 -20.15 -17.24 6.39
C LYS A 130 -19.20 -16.79 7.52
N VAL A 131 -18.49 -15.67 7.36
CA VAL A 131 -17.42 -15.20 8.27
C VAL A 131 -17.96 -14.34 9.42
N LYS A 132 -19.22 -14.54 9.85
CA LYS A 132 -19.82 -13.86 11.02
C LYS A 132 -19.07 -14.06 12.36
N ILE A 133 -17.94 -14.78 12.37
CA ILE A 133 -17.18 -15.19 13.55
C ILE A 133 -15.71 -14.67 13.58
N LEU A 134 -15.13 -14.08 12.51
CA LEU A 134 -13.71 -13.64 12.58
C LEU A 134 -13.47 -12.21 12.04
N LYS A 135 -12.74 -11.43 12.86
CA LYS A 135 -12.53 -9.97 12.83
C LYS A 135 -11.61 -9.48 11.69
N THR A 136 -11.95 -8.30 11.16
CA THR A 136 -11.11 -7.32 10.42
C THR A 136 -10.09 -7.88 9.43
N SER A 137 -10.48 -7.99 8.16
CA SER A 137 -9.56 -8.20 7.05
C SER A 137 -9.27 -6.87 6.34
N GLY A 138 -8.03 -6.42 6.41
CA GLY A 138 -7.48 -5.33 5.60
C GLY A 138 -6.21 -5.81 4.90
N ILE A 139 -6.02 -5.42 3.65
CA ILE A 139 -4.82 -5.75 2.85
C ILE A 139 -4.04 -4.45 2.66
N CYS A 140 -2.72 -4.53 2.79
CA CYS A 140 -1.82 -3.42 2.55
C CYS A 140 -0.91 -3.75 1.37
N LEU A 141 -0.90 -2.88 0.36
CA LEU A 141 -0.15 -3.05 -0.88
C LEU A 141 0.84 -1.89 -1.06
N ILE A 142 2.11 -2.23 -1.24
CA ILE A 142 3.21 -1.29 -1.47
C ILE A 142 3.82 -1.58 -2.83
N ASN A 143 3.80 -0.59 -3.74
CA ASN A 143 4.56 -0.70 -4.97
C ASN A 143 6.00 -0.24 -4.71
N ARG A 144 6.95 -1.17 -4.76
CA ARG A 144 8.39 -0.94 -4.55
C ARG A 144 9.07 -0.79 -5.89
N MET A 145 10.08 0.07 -5.94
CA MET A 145 10.90 0.24 -7.12
C MET A 145 12.35 0.19 -6.68
N ASP A 146 13.02 -0.94 -6.91
CA ASP A 146 14.43 -1.11 -6.53
C ASP A 146 15.26 -0.11 -7.31
N SER A 147 15.67 0.96 -6.63
CA SER A 147 16.62 1.94 -7.15
C SER A 147 17.50 2.37 -6.00
N PHE A 148 18.51 1.53 -5.74
CA PHE A 148 19.93 1.87 -5.72
C PHE A 148 20.68 0.55 -5.61
N GLY A 149 21.58 0.30 -6.56
CA GLY A 149 22.53 -0.79 -6.44
C GLY A 149 23.26 -0.69 -5.11
N LYS A 150 23.51 -1.85 -4.51
CA LYS A 150 24.79 -2.03 -3.83
C LYS A 150 25.89 -1.97 -4.87
#